data_AF-A0A183HJF6-F1
#
_entry.id   AF-A0A183HJF6-F1
#
_cell.length_a   1.000
_cell.length_b   1.000
_cell.length_c   1.000
_cell.angle_alpha   90.00
_cell.angle_beta   90.00
_cell.angle_gamma   90.00
#
_symmetry.space_group_name_H-M   'P 1'
#
loop_
_entity.id
_entity.type
_entity.pdbx_description
1 polymer ?
#
loop_
_entity_poly.entity_id
_entity_poly.type
_entity_poly.pdbx_seq_one_letter_code
_entity_poly.pdbx_strand_id
1 'polypeptide(L)'
;MTESRPPRPAPKPGRVTVYRALYDYTAQNDNELSFNEGDLLYVSDSSNDAQWWPARCRNQTGLIPRNYVMTAEYIEYPLHDAAKRGNMECVKECLDNAVSFVYFYIFVNFCLMLKNLHIDSVDGTGTYLT
;
A
#
# COMPACT_ATOMS: atom_id res chain seq x y z
N MET A 1 -20.09 -5.57 -23.41
CA MET A 1 -19.24 -6.52 -22.67
C MET A 1 -18.65 -5.78 -21.49
N THR A 2 -19.35 -5.73 -20.36
CA THR A 2 -18.86 -5.09 -19.13
C THR A 2 -18.20 -6.15 -18.29
N GLU A 3 -16.88 -6.22 -18.32
CA GLU A 3 -16.11 -7.12 -17.48
C GLU A 3 -16.15 -6.59 -16.04
N SER A 4 -17.05 -7.15 -15.22
CA SER A 4 -17.15 -6.79 -13.82
C SER A 4 -15.92 -7.31 -13.10
N ARG A 5 -15.03 -6.40 -12.70
CA ARG A 5 -13.88 -6.72 -11.84
C ARG A 5 -14.38 -7.52 -10.63
N PRO A 6 -13.66 -8.55 -10.18
CA PRO A 6 -14.06 -9.33 -9.01
C PRO A 6 -14.33 -8.40 -7.82
N PRO A 7 -15.33 -8.72 -6.98
CA PRO A 7 -15.65 -7.91 -5.80
C PRO A 7 -14.39 -7.81 -4.94
N ARG A 8 -13.97 -6.56 -4.67
CA ARG A 8 -12.79 -6.31 -3.83
C ARG A 8 -12.95 -7.06 -2.51
N PRO A 9 -11.92 -7.79 -2.04
CA PRO A 9 -11.98 -8.41 -0.73
C PRO A 9 -12.28 -7.33 0.31
N ALA A 10 -13.31 -7.55 1.14
CA ALA A 10 -13.59 -6.65 2.25
C ALA A 10 -12.34 -6.52 3.14
N PRO A 11 -12.02 -5.31 3.65
CA PRO A 11 -11.00 -5.14 4.66
C PRO A 11 -11.23 -6.14 5.81
N LYS A 12 -10.26 -7.04 6.04
CA LYS A 12 -10.35 -7.96 7.17
C LYS A 12 -10.15 -7.15 8.46
N PRO A 13 -11.00 -7.30 9.49
CA PRO A 13 -10.81 -6.64 10.77
C PRO A 13 -9.42 -6.99 11.34
N GLY A 14 -8.67 -5.99 11.77
CA GLY A 14 -7.28 -6.14 12.23
C GLY A 14 -6.20 -6.02 11.15
N ARG A 15 -6.55 -5.63 9.92
CA ARG A 15 -5.59 -5.34 8.84
C ARG A 15 -5.58 -3.84 8.56
N VAL A 16 -4.40 -3.22 8.64
CA VAL A 16 -4.21 -1.81 8.25
C VAL A 16 -4.60 -1.66 6.78
N THR A 17 -5.51 -0.74 6.52
CA THR A 17 -5.95 -0.36 5.18
C THR A 17 -5.28 0.95 4.79
N VAL A 18 -4.87 1.06 3.52
CA VAL A 18 -4.13 2.23 3.05
C VAL A 18 -4.98 2.99 2.04
N TYR A 19 -5.12 4.29 2.25
CA TYR A 19 -5.83 5.19 1.37
C TYR A 19 -4.91 6.32 0.91
N ARG A 20 -5.10 6.83 -0.31
CA ARG A 20 -4.46 8.06 -0.77
C ARG A 20 -5.45 9.21 -0.67
N ALA A 21 -5.09 10.23 0.09
CA ALA A 21 -5.87 11.45 0.22
C ALA A 21 -6.04 12.12 -1.15
N LEU A 22 -7.27 12.49 -1.51
CA LEU A 22 -7.55 13.25 -2.73
C LEU A 22 -7.61 14.76 -2.49
N TYR A 23 -7.70 15.16 -1.22
CA TYR A 23 -7.81 16.55 -0.80
C TYR A 23 -7.00 16.73 0.48
N ASP A 24 -6.61 17.96 0.75
CA ASP A 24 -6.02 18.36 2.01
C ASP A 24 -7.06 18.38 3.13
N TYR A 25 -6.59 18.11 4.35
CA TYR A 25 -7.37 18.22 5.56
C TYR A 25 -6.51 18.83 6.67
N THR A 26 -7.02 19.89 7.28
CA THR A 26 -6.41 20.51 8.45
C THR A 26 -7.19 20.09 9.69
N ALA A 27 -6.49 19.48 10.65
CA ALA A 27 -7.04 19.08 11.94
C ALA A 27 -7.70 20.29 12.64
N GLN A 28 -8.93 20.09 13.13
CA GLN A 28 -9.65 21.10 13.90
C GLN A 28 -9.39 21.00 15.39
N ASN A 29 -8.92 19.85 15.86
CA ASN A 29 -8.64 19.54 17.26
C ASN A 29 -7.32 18.76 17.39
N ASP A 30 -6.72 18.75 18.58
CA ASP A 30 -5.43 18.09 18.85
C ASP A 30 -5.46 16.56 18.68
N ASN A 31 -6.65 15.97 18.69
CA ASN A 31 -6.84 14.53 18.50
C ASN A 31 -6.96 14.14 17.01
N GLU A 32 -7.06 15.12 16.12
CA GLU A 32 -7.24 14.92 14.68
C GLU A 32 -5.90 14.97 13.94
N LEU A 33 -5.85 14.29 12.79
CA LEU A 33 -4.66 14.20 11.97
C LEU A 33 -4.78 15.12 10.75
N SER A 34 -3.83 16.05 10.60
CA SER A 34 -3.69 16.85 9.37
C SER A 34 -2.95 16.07 8.28
N PHE A 35 -3.40 16.18 7.04
CA PHE A 35 -2.78 15.54 5.87
C PHE A 35 -3.01 16.37 4.61
N ASN A 36 -2.18 16.15 3.59
CA ASN A 36 -2.26 16.83 2.30
C ASN A 36 -2.82 15.91 1.21
N GLU A 37 -3.29 16.49 0.11
CA GLU A 37 -3.57 15.74 -1.11
C GLU A 37 -2.34 14.89 -1.52
N GLY A 38 -2.59 13.64 -1.88
CA GLY A 38 -1.57 12.68 -2.27
C GLY A 38 -0.95 11.88 -1.12
N ASP A 39 -1.19 12.27 0.14
CA ASP A 39 -0.65 11.55 1.29
C ASP A 39 -1.27 10.16 1.47
N LEU A 40 -0.46 9.25 2.03
CA LEU A 40 -0.91 7.92 2.41
C LEU A 40 -1.45 7.93 3.84
N LEU A 41 -2.67 7.42 3.98
CA LEU A 41 -3.41 7.28 5.24
C LEU A 41 -3.50 5.80 5.59
N TYR A 42 -2.86 5.43 6.68
CA TYR A 42 -2.83 4.07 7.22
C TYR A 42 -3.90 3.94 8.29
N VAL A 43 -5.06 3.39 7.93
CA VAL A 43 -6.23 3.24 8.80
C VAL A 43 -6.19 1.87 9.47
N SER A 44 -6.05 1.86 10.80
CA SER A 44 -5.89 0.63 11.58
C SER A 44 -7.21 -0.09 11.84
N ASP A 45 -8.30 0.68 11.99
CA ASP A 45 -9.65 0.13 12.20
C ASP A 45 -10.68 0.97 11.44
N SER A 46 -11.13 0.42 10.32
CA SER A 46 -12.25 0.94 9.52
C SER A 46 -13.50 0.07 9.64
N SER A 47 -13.51 -0.90 10.58
CA SER A 47 -14.58 -1.89 10.70
C SER A 47 -15.77 -1.38 11.50
N ASN A 48 -15.54 -0.33 12.31
CA ASN A 48 -16.57 0.29 13.12
C ASN A 48 -17.26 1.42 12.33
N ASP A 49 -18.58 1.56 12.49
CA ASP A 49 -19.40 2.66 11.92
C ASP A 49 -19.15 4.03 12.59
N ALA A 50 -17.96 4.20 13.18
CA ALA A 50 -17.53 5.45 13.79
C ALA A 50 -17.35 6.54 12.74
N GLN A 51 -17.70 7.78 13.11
CA GLN A 51 -17.48 8.96 12.26
C GLN A 51 -15.99 9.31 12.10
N TRP A 52 -15.16 8.84 13.04
CA TRP A 52 -13.74 9.11 13.13
C TRP A 52 -12.98 7.80 13.19
N TRP A 53 -11.98 7.65 12.33
CA TRP A 53 -11.16 6.45 12.27
C TRP A 53 -9.73 6.76 12.71
N PRO A 54 -9.11 5.88 13.53
CA PRO A 54 -7.72 6.01 13.88
C PRO A 54 -6.85 5.75 12.66
N ALA A 55 -6.03 6.73 12.31
CA ALA A 55 -5.13 6.65 11.19
C ALA A 55 -3.75 7.19 11.53
N ARG A 56 -2.79 6.76 10.74
CA ARG A 56 -1.43 7.26 10.74
C ARG A 56 -1.09 7.81 9.37
N CYS A 57 -0.36 8.91 9.33
CA CYS A 57 0.16 9.52 8.12
C CYS A 57 1.57 10.03 8.43
N ARG A 58 2.57 9.62 7.65
CA ARG A 58 3.97 9.95 7.90
C ARG A 58 4.37 9.53 9.33
N ASN A 59 4.79 10.49 10.15
CA ASN A 59 5.17 10.29 11.56
C ASN A 59 4.09 10.68 12.58
N GLN A 60 2.88 11.01 12.13
CA GLN A 60 1.80 11.49 12.98
C GLN A 60 0.66 10.48 13.03
N THR A 61 0.04 10.35 14.19
CA THR A 61 -1.12 9.48 14.42
C THR A 61 -2.25 10.32 14.98
N GLY A 62 -3.47 10.11 14.50
CA GLY A 62 -4.64 10.83 14.99
C GLY A 62 -5.92 10.27 14.40
N LEU A 63 -7.02 10.98 14.64
CA LEU A 63 -8.31 10.65 14.08
C LEU A 63 -8.51 11.36 12.75
N ILE A 64 -9.06 10.64 11.77
CA ILE A 64 -9.48 11.22 10.49
C ILE A 64 -10.99 11.04 10.29
N PRO A 65 -11.66 12.03 9.67
CA PRO A 65 -13.09 11.93 9.43
C PRO A 65 -13.39 10.92 8.32
N ARG A 66 -14.32 10.00 8.59
CA ARG A 66 -14.74 8.94 7.66
C ARG A 66 -15.14 9.47 6.28
N ASN A 67 -15.78 10.63 6.23
CA ASN A 67 -16.22 11.26 4.98
C ASN A 67 -15.05 11.55 4.02
N TYR A 68 -13.88 11.92 4.55
CA TYR A 68 -12.68 12.15 3.74
C TYR A 68 -12.02 10.84 3.31
N VAL A 69 -12.11 9.78 4.12
CA VAL A 69 -11.58 8.45 3.76
C VAL A 69 -12.45 7.79 2.69
N MET A 70 -13.76 8.01 2.72
CA MET A 70 -14.68 7.47 1.71
C MET A 70 -14.47 8.05 0.32
N THR A 71 -14.01 9.30 0.24
CA THR A 71 -13.64 9.93 -1.03
C THR A 71 -12.20 9.61 -1.42
N ALA A 72 -11.35 9.23 -0.46
CA ALA A 72 -9.97 8.83 -0.71
C ALA A 72 -9.85 7.58 -1.58
N GLU A 73 -8.71 7.43 -2.25
CA GLU A 73 -8.45 6.28 -3.11
C GLU A 73 -7.91 5.11 -2.29
N TYR A 74 -8.66 4.02 -2.22
CA TYR A 74 -8.21 2.79 -1.57
C TYR A 74 -7.05 2.13 -2.34
N ILE A 75 -5.93 1.89 -1.66
CA ILE A 75 -4.78 1.19 -2.20
C ILE A 75 -4.79 -0.27 -1.73
N GLU A 76 -5.11 -1.18 -2.66
CA GLU A 76 -5.27 -2.61 -2.37
C GLU A 76 -3.94 -3.32 -2.06
N TYR A 77 -2.87 -2.92 -2.76
CA TYR A 77 -1.53 -3.50 -2.63
C TYR A 77 -0.44 -2.41 -2.50
N PRO A 78 -0.46 -1.62 -1.41
CA PRO A 78 0.40 -0.44 -1.27
C PRO A 78 1.89 -0.79 -1.32
N LEU A 79 2.27 -1.91 -0.72
CA LEU A 79 3.65 -2.40 -0.74
C LEU A 79 4.10 -2.89 -2.13
N HIS A 80 3.19 -3.49 -2.91
CA HIS A 80 3.47 -3.88 -4.30
C HIS A 80 3.62 -2.66 -5.20
N ASP A 81 2.72 -1.67 -5.10
CA ASP A 81 2.78 -0.46 -5.91
C ASP A 81 4.06 0.35 -5.61
N ALA A 82 4.41 0.49 -4.32
CA ALA A 82 5.65 1.13 -3.88
C ALA A 82 6.89 0.41 -4.42
N ALA A 83 6.94 -0.92 -4.32
CA ALA A 83 8.06 -1.74 -4.80
C ALA A 83 8.19 -1.68 -6.33
N LYS A 84 7.08 -1.75 -7.07
CA LYS A 84 7.07 -1.68 -8.54
C LYS A 84 7.59 -0.34 -9.05
N ARG A 85 7.33 0.75 -8.33
CA ARG A 85 7.82 2.10 -8.66
C ARG A 85 9.24 2.37 -8.17
N GLY A 86 9.85 1.46 -7.41
CA GLY A 86 11.16 1.67 -6.78
C GLY A 86 11.14 2.73 -5.67
N ASN A 87 9.96 3.09 -5.14
CA ASN A 87 9.84 4.08 -4.07
C ASN A 87 10.12 3.40 -2.71
N MET A 88 11.40 3.29 -2.37
CA MET A 88 11.87 2.62 -1.15
C MET A 88 11.39 3.30 0.14
N GLU A 89 11.10 4.60 0.11
CA GLU A 89 10.58 5.35 1.26
C GLU A 89 9.15 4.90 1.60
N CYS A 90 8.29 4.81 0.58
CA CYS A 90 6.94 4.26 0.72
C CYS A 90 6.95 2.77 1.12
N VAL A 91 7.94 1.99 0.64
CA VAL A 91 8.11 0.60 1.07
C VAL A 91 8.42 0.51 2.57
N LYS A 92 9.37 1.32 3.08
CA LYS A 92 9.69 1.37 4.50
C LYS A 92 8.49 1.82 5.32
N GLU A 93 7.81 2.88 4.89
CA GLU A 93 6.64 3.40 5.57
C GLU A 93 5.49 2.37 5.63
N CYS A 94 5.27 1.61 4.56
CA CYS A 94 4.31 0.50 4.57
C CYS A 94 4.70 -0.62 5.55
N LEU A 95 6.00 -0.95 5.63
CA LEU A 95 6.51 -1.96 6.58
C LEU A 95 6.36 -1.48 8.04
N ASP A 96 6.69 -0.22 8.32
CA ASP A 96 6.59 0.38 9.65
C ASP A 96 5.13 0.49 10.13
N ASN A 97 4.18 0.69 9.21
CA ASN A 97 2.74 0.71 9.49
C ASN A 97 2.09 -0.69 9.48
N ALA A 98 2.88 -1.76 9.61
CA ALA A 98 2.40 -3.15 9.69
C ALA A 98 1.46 -3.57 8.54
N VAL A 99 1.66 -3.01 7.34
CA VAL A 99 0.93 -3.44 6.15
C VAL A 99 1.28 -4.91 5.89
N SER A 100 0.27 -5.76 5.99
CA SER A 100 0.34 -7.23 5.96
C SER A 100 1.41 -7.83 5.03
N PHE A 101 2.37 -8.52 5.65
CA PHE A 101 3.53 -9.21 5.07
C PHE A 101 3.19 -10.37 4.11
N VAL A 102 1.97 -10.90 4.15
CA VAL A 102 1.57 -12.07 3.34
C VAL A 102 1.74 -11.78 1.84
N TYR A 103 1.44 -10.55 1.41
CA TYR A 103 1.60 -10.15 0.01
C TYR A 103 3.04 -9.74 -0.33
N PHE A 104 3.82 -9.26 0.65
CA PHE A 104 5.25 -9.01 0.45
C PHE A 104 6.00 -10.30 0.17
N TYR A 105 5.75 -11.34 0.97
CA TYR A 105 6.45 -12.61 0.85
C TYR A 105 6.14 -13.31 -0.48
N ILE A 106 4.89 -13.25 -0.93
CA ILE A 106 4.48 -13.77 -2.25
C ILE A 106 5.10 -12.92 -3.37
N PHE A 107 5.07 -11.59 -3.27
CA PHE A 107 5.62 -10.72 -4.31
C PHE A 107 7.14 -10.80 -4.41
N VAL A 108 7.87 -10.84 -3.29
CA VAL A 108 9.33 -11.00 -3.28
C VAL A 108 9.72 -12.37 -3.83
N ASN A 109 9.04 -13.45 -3.45
CA ASN A 109 9.29 -14.77 -4.04
C ASN A 109 8.91 -14.83 -5.53
N PHE A 110 7.82 -14.19 -5.94
CA PHE A 110 7.40 -14.13 -7.34
C PHE A 110 8.36 -13.28 -8.19
N CYS A 111 8.82 -12.13 -7.69
CA CYS A 111 9.84 -11.32 -8.35
C CYS A 111 11.21 -11.99 -8.37
N LEU A 112 11.61 -12.72 -7.32
CA LEU A 112 12.81 -13.56 -7.34
C LEU A 112 12.67 -14.66 -8.40
N MET A 113 11.51 -15.31 -8.48
CA MET A 113 11.21 -16.30 -9.51
C MET A 113 11.28 -15.71 -10.92
N LEU A 114 10.73 -14.50 -11.14
CA LEU A 114 10.80 -13.82 -12.45
C LEU A 114 12.22 -13.37 -12.82
N LYS A 115 13.03 -12.94 -11.85
CA LYS A 115 14.46 -12.63 -12.07
C LYS A 115 15.29 -13.88 -12.36
N ASN A 116 14.94 -15.02 -11.75
CA ASN A 116 15.55 -16.31 -12.06
C ASN A 116 15.05 -16.94 -13.38
N LEU A 117 13.99 -16.40 -13.99
CA LEU A 117 13.49 -16.84 -15.29
C LEU A 117 14.11 -16.10 -16.48
N HIS A 118 15.00 -15.12 -16.25
CA HIS A 118 15.66 -14.32 -17.30
C HIS A 118 17.16 -14.61 -17.47
N ILE A 119 17.61 -15.78 -17.03
CA ILE A 119 18.90 -16.37 -17.38
C ILE A 119 18.47 -17.72 -18.00
N ASP A 120 18.31 -17.85 -19.31
CA ASP A 120 19.39 -17.87 -20.29
C ASP A 120 18.99 -17.20 -21.62
N SER A 121 19.74 -16.18 -22.05
CA SER A 121 19.85 -15.88 -23.47
C SER A 121 21.21 -15.28 -23.82
N VAL A 122 22.09 -16.18 -24.26
CA VAL A 122 23.19 -16.02 -25.24
C VAL A 122 24.29 -14.99 -24.93
N ASP A 123 25.44 -15.52 -24.49
CA ASP A 123 26.73 -14.93 -24.85
C ASP A 123 27.23 -15.61 -26.14
N GLY A 124 27.13 -14.87 -27.25
CA GLY A 124 27.51 -15.30 -28.59
C GLY A 124 29.02 -15.35 -28.84
N THR A 125 29.79 -15.99 -27.97
CA THR A 125 31.21 -16.33 -28.24
C THR A 125 31.48 -17.76 -27.80
N GLY A 126 31.12 -18.70 -28.67
CA GLY A 126 31.40 -20.12 -28.49
C GLY A 126 32.90 -20.39 -28.49
N THR A 127 33.50 -20.47 -27.30
CA THR A 127 34.78 -21.14 -27.08
C THR A 127 34.63 -22.11 -25.93
N TYR A 128 34.62 -23.40 -26.24
CA TYR A 128 34.80 -24.46 -25.26
C TYR A 128 36.28 -24.48 -24.85
N LEU A 129 36.56 -24.41 -23.55
CA LEU A 129 37.90 -24.70 -23.02
C LEU A 129 38.06 -26.23 -22.96
N THR A 130 39.18 -26.71 -23.53
CA THR A 130 39.66 -28.11 -23.45
C THR A 130 40.16 -28.43 -22.04
#